data_AF-A0A5J6P1N8-F1
#
_entry.id   AF-A0A5J6P1N8-F1
#
_cell.length_a   1.000
_cell.length_b   1.000
_cell.length_c   1.000
_cell.angle_alpha   90.00
_cell.angle_beta   90.00
_cell.angle_gamma   90.00
#
_symmetry.space_group_name_H-M   'P 1'
#
loop_
_entity.id
_entity.type
_entity.pdbx_description
1 polymer ?
#
loop_
_entity_poly.entity_id
_entity_poly.type
_entity_poly.pdbx_seq_one_letter_code
_entity_poly.pdbx_strand_id
1 'polypeptide(L)'
;MFRLLSDLEVSLNELLVACRESVDHFRDGTQIVASERIAQELTHIGDARETFIPALEQRIRELGDLPTMPDPDKEDSEMLLHRIGAAVTDNYTYAVLQQRMDAEKNILALIAKARTHDENNTSEELLNNLHAHAGNTIEKLSAFAELSPL
;
A
#
# COMPACT_ATOMS: atom_id res chain seq x y z
N MET A 1 26.41 10.97 -14.25
CA MET A 1 26.63 9.50 -14.24
C MET A 1 25.29 8.89 -13.86
N PHE A 2 24.56 8.29 -14.80
CA PHE A 2 23.28 7.62 -14.49
C PHE A 2 23.61 6.27 -13.85
N ARG A 3 23.34 6.14 -12.55
CA ARG A 3 23.45 4.86 -11.85
C ARG A 3 22.19 4.07 -12.22
N LEU A 4 22.33 2.90 -12.84
CA LEU A 4 21.21 1.97 -12.93
C LEU A 4 20.88 1.55 -11.50
N LEU A 5 19.63 1.74 -11.09
CA LEU A 5 19.09 1.13 -9.88
C LEU A 5 19.24 -0.38 -10.01
N SER A 6 19.67 -1.04 -8.94
CA SER A 6 19.68 -2.50 -8.84
C SER A 6 18.24 -3.02 -8.94
N ASP A 7 17.99 -4.22 -9.46
CA ASP A 7 16.64 -4.78 -9.58
C ASP A 7 15.88 -4.82 -8.24
N LEU A 8 16.61 -4.94 -7.13
CA LEU A 8 16.08 -4.81 -5.77
C LEU A 8 15.63 -3.38 -5.44
N GLU A 9 16.43 -2.37 -5.78
CA GLU A 9 16.08 -0.95 -5.57
C GLU A 9 14.83 -0.58 -6.37
N VAL A 10 14.73 -1.05 -7.62
CA VAL A 10 13.53 -0.89 -8.45
C VAL A 10 12.32 -1.55 -7.80
N SER A 11 12.46 -2.83 -7.38
CA SER A 11 11.37 -3.58 -6.77
C SER A 11 10.89 -2.96 -5.45
N LEU A 12 11.80 -2.47 -4.62
CA LEU A 12 11.46 -1.78 -3.37
C LEU A 12 10.82 -0.41 -3.62
N ASN A 13 11.25 0.31 -4.67
CA ASN A 13 10.62 1.57 -5.05
C ASN A 13 9.21 1.36 -5.61
N GLU A 14 9.00 0.33 -6.45
CA GLU A 14 7.65 -0.08 -6.89
C GLU A 14 6.75 -0.41 -5.68
N LEU A 15 7.30 -1.13 -4.70
CA LEU A 15 6.61 -1.48 -3.46
C LEU A 15 6.27 -0.25 -2.60
N LEU A 16 7.19 0.71 -2.50
CA LEU A 16 6.99 1.99 -1.80
C LEU A 16 5.85 2.79 -2.41
N VAL A 17 5.84 2.92 -3.74
CA VAL A 17 4.78 3.61 -4.49
C VAL A 17 3.44 2.92 -4.26
N ALA A 18 3.38 1.59 -4.42
CA ALA A 18 2.16 0.82 -4.19
C ALA A 18 1.64 0.94 -2.74
N CYS A 19 2.54 1.03 -1.74
CA CYS A 19 2.16 1.26 -0.35
C CYS A 19 1.54 2.64 -0.15
N ARG A 20 2.14 3.70 -0.72
CA ARG A 20 1.61 5.08 -0.65
C ARG A 20 0.25 5.18 -1.32
N GLU A 21 0.11 4.63 -2.52
CA GLU A 21 -1.17 4.57 -3.23
C GLU A 21 -2.23 3.83 -2.42
N SER A 22 -1.86 2.71 -1.78
CA SER A 22 -2.78 1.94 -0.94
C SER A 22 -3.25 2.74 0.29
N VAL A 23 -2.36 3.51 0.96
CA VAL A 23 -2.76 4.41 2.07
C VAL A 23 -3.78 5.46 1.61
N ASP A 24 -3.50 6.12 0.49
CA ASP A 24 -4.39 7.14 -0.06
C ASP A 24 -5.77 6.55 -0.42
N HIS A 25 -5.75 5.39 -1.08
CA HIS A 25 -6.93 4.61 -1.40
C HIS A 25 -7.72 4.11 -0.19
N PHE A 26 -7.08 3.85 0.95
CA PHE A 26 -7.75 3.53 2.20
C PHE A 26 -8.44 4.76 2.79
N ARG A 27 -7.75 5.91 2.79
CA ARG A 27 -8.32 7.20 3.23
C ARG A 27 -9.53 7.60 2.38
N ASP A 28 -9.43 7.49 1.06
CA ASP A 28 -10.55 7.77 0.14
C ASP A 28 -11.71 6.78 0.36
N GLY A 29 -11.39 5.50 0.56
CA GLY A 29 -12.37 4.46 0.89
C GLY A 29 -13.23 4.81 2.11
N THR A 30 -12.68 5.50 3.12
CA THR A 30 -13.45 5.94 4.30
C THR A 30 -14.55 6.95 3.99
N GLN A 31 -14.35 7.78 2.96
CA GLN A 31 -15.34 8.77 2.53
C GLN A 31 -16.45 8.15 1.69
N ILE A 32 -16.18 6.96 1.14
CA ILE A 32 -17.08 6.24 0.25
C ILE A 32 -17.96 5.26 1.03
N VAL A 33 -17.41 4.53 2.01
CA VAL A 33 -18.17 3.49 2.71
C VAL A 33 -19.20 4.10 3.66
N ALA A 34 -20.44 3.63 3.59
CA ALA A 34 -21.52 4.13 4.47
C ALA A 34 -21.40 3.60 5.92
N SER A 35 -20.70 2.49 6.11
CA SER A 35 -20.52 1.85 7.42
C SER A 35 -19.34 2.46 8.17
N GLU A 36 -19.62 3.15 9.28
CA GLU A 36 -18.60 3.74 10.16
C GLU A 36 -17.59 2.70 10.65
N ARG A 37 -18.02 1.47 10.89
CA ARG A 37 -17.15 0.36 11.28
C ARG A 37 -16.15 0.02 10.18
N ILE A 38 -16.58 -0.02 8.93
CA ILE A 38 -15.70 -0.30 7.79
C ILE A 38 -14.75 0.89 7.59
N ALA A 39 -15.24 2.12 7.69
CA ALA A 39 -14.42 3.33 7.58
C ALA A 39 -13.29 3.33 8.62
N GLN A 40 -13.59 3.05 9.90
CA GLN A 40 -12.58 2.99 10.96
C GLN A 40 -11.51 1.93 10.70
N GLU A 41 -11.90 0.74 10.22
CA GLU A 41 -10.94 -0.31 9.90
C GLU A 41 -10.07 0.05 8.69
N LEU A 42 -10.63 0.68 7.65
CA LEU A 42 -9.85 1.19 6.52
C LEU A 42 -8.85 2.27 6.98
N THR A 43 -9.24 3.17 7.88
CA THR A 43 -8.31 4.13 8.51
C THR A 43 -7.18 3.41 9.23
N HIS A 44 -7.50 2.45 10.11
CA HIS A 44 -6.49 1.70 10.87
C HIS A 44 -5.52 0.94 9.96
N ILE A 45 -6.01 0.36 8.86
CA ILE A 45 -5.18 -0.30 7.87
C ILE A 45 -4.26 0.71 7.19
N GLY A 46 -4.80 1.86 6.76
CA GLY A 46 -4.03 2.95 6.16
C GLY A 46 -2.92 3.46 7.08
N ASP A 47 -3.23 3.77 8.34
CA ASP A 47 -2.26 4.21 9.35
C ASP A 47 -1.16 3.17 9.59
N ALA A 48 -1.55 1.88 9.74
CA ALA A 48 -0.57 0.81 9.90
C ALA A 48 0.33 0.69 8.66
N ARG A 49 -0.23 0.82 7.45
CA ARG A 49 0.53 0.80 6.19
C ARG A 49 1.48 1.99 6.07
N GLU A 50 1.08 3.15 6.53
CA GLU A 50 1.89 4.38 6.53
C GLU A 50 3.18 4.20 7.34
N THR A 51 3.17 3.39 8.40
CA THR A 51 4.37 3.10 9.21
C THR A 51 5.47 2.35 8.46
N PHE A 52 5.15 1.64 7.37
CA PHE A 52 6.14 0.90 6.56
C PHE A 52 6.82 1.77 5.52
N ILE A 53 6.23 2.91 5.14
CA ILE A 53 6.78 3.86 4.17
C ILE A 53 8.19 4.34 4.58
N PRO A 54 8.42 4.87 5.80
CA PRO A 54 9.75 5.33 6.18
C PRO A 54 10.77 4.19 6.25
N ALA A 55 10.35 2.97 6.60
CA ALA A 55 11.23 1.80 6.64
C ALA A 55 11.66 1.36 5.24
N LEU A 56 10.74 1.38 4.26
CA LEU A 56 11.03 1.12 2.85
C LEU A 56 11.96 2.19 2.27
N GLU A 57 11.69 3.47 2.54
CA GLU A 57 12.56 4.58 2.11
C GLU A 57 13.96 4.45 2.68
N GLN A 58 14.08 4.11 3.96
CA GLN A 58 15.39 3.91 4.60
C GLN A 58 16.15 2.76 3.93
N ARG A 59 15.48 1.65 3.62
CA ARG A 59 16.11 0.52 2.93
C ARG A 59 16.56 0.85 1.53
N ILE A 60 15.75 1.56 0.75
CA ILE A 60 16.14 2.05 -0.58
C ILE A 60 17.37 2.97 -0.48
N ARG A 61 17.41 3.86 0.53
CA ARG A 61 18.57 4.73 0.79
C ARG A 61 19.83 3.96 1.16
N GLU A 62 19.71 2.91 1.97
CA GLU A 62 20.83 2.05 2.36
C GLU A 62 21.41 1.27 1.17
N LEU A 63 20.58 0.85 0.21
CA LEU A 63 21.03 0.22 -1.02
C LEU A 63 21.70 1.21 -2.00
N GLY A 64 21.29 2.48 -1.96
CA GLY A 64 21.76 3.53 -2.86
C GLY A 64 23.05 4.28 -2.45
N ASP A 65 23.52 4.16 -1.20
CA ASP A 65 24.71 4.82 -0.63
C ASP A 65 24.84 6.35 -0.92
N LEU A 66 24.19 7.16 -0.05
CA LEU A 66 24.43 8.59 0.30
C LEU A 66 23.98 9.75 -0.64
N PRO A 67 23.93 11.00 -0.12
CA PRO A 67 22.82 11.62 0.60
C PRO A 67 21.98 12.53 -0.32
N THR A 68 20.67 12.45 -0.22
CA THR A 68 19.86 13.68 -0.25
C THR A 68 18.85 13.53 0.85
N MET A 69 18.71 14.59 1.64
CA MET A 69 17.71 14.76 2.68
C MET A 69 16.37 14.11 2.28
N PRO A 70 15.57 13.60 3.24
CA PRO A 70 14.15 13.53 2.99
C PRO A 70 13.75 14.94 2.59
N ASP A 71 13.47 15.19 1.32
CA ASP A 71 12.89 16.46 0.89
C ASP A 71 11.56 16.53 1.65
N PRO A 72 11.43 17.38 2.68
CA PRO A 72 10.19 17.49 3.43
C PRO A 72 9.09 18.16 2.58
N ASP A 73 9.40 18.46 1.32
CA ASP A 73 8.65 19.34 0.44
C ASP A 73 7.82 18.61 -0.63
N LYS A 74 7.79 17.27 -0.65
CA LYS A 74 6.79 16.56 -1.46
C LYS A 74 5.54 16.24 -0.66
N GLU A 75 4.85 17.34 -0.38
CA GLU A 75 3.39 17.44 -0.53
C GLU A 75 3.00 17.14 -1.99
N ASP A 76 3.37 15.96 -2.52
CA ASP A 76 2.85 15.42 -3.77
C ASP A 76 1.80 14.37 -3.39
N SER A 77 0.77 14.87 -2.73
CA SER A 77 -0.59 14.36 -2.93
C SER A 77 -0.94 14.66 -4.39
N GLU A 78 -0.37 13.91 -5.34
CA GLU A 78 -0.91 13.89 -6.70
C GLU A 78 -2.33 13.35 -6.57
N MET A 79 -3.28 14.28 -6.50
CA MET A 79 -4.71 14.05 -6.52
C MET A 79 -5.05 13.30 -7.82
N LEU A 80 -4.91 11.99 -7.83
CA LEU A 80 -5.53 11.11 -8.80
C LEU A 80 -6.96 10.78 -8.36
N LEU A 81 -7.69 11.85 -8.02
CA LEU A 81 -9.14 11.85 -7.87
C LEU A 81 -9.78 11.90 -9.25
N HIS A 82 -9.86 10.74 -9.91
CA HIS A 82 -10.94 10.53 -10.87
C HIS A 82 -12.19 10.01 -10.14
N ARG A 83 -12.80 10.96 -9.42
CA ARG A 83 -14.24 11.21 -9.39
C ARG A 83 -15.14 9.96 -9.35
N ILE A 84 -15.53 9.53 -8.16
CA ILE A 84 -16.82 8.83 -7.99
C ILE A 84 -17.54 9.36 -6.74
N GLY A 85 -17.90 10.64 -6.81
CA GLY A 85 -18.98 11.19 -6.00
C GLY A 85 -20.30 11.03 -6.75
N ALA A 86 -20.99 9.90 -6.56
CA ALA A 86 -22.41 9.77 -6.86
C ALA A 86 -22.95 8.42 -6.32
N ALA A 87 -23.85 8.50 -5.34
CA ALA A 87 -24.70 7.40 -4.85
C ALA A 87 -23.96 6.13 -4.40
N VAL A 88 -23.52 6.12 -3.14
CA VAL A 88 -23.05 4.93 -2.44
C VAL A 88 -24.22 3.95 -2.31
N THR A 89 -24.23 2.93 -3.15
CA THR A 89 -25.08 1.73 -3.00
C THR A 89 -24.21 0.62 -2.44
N ASP A 90 -24.78 -0.39 -1.76
CA ASP A 90 -24.01 -1.52 -1.20
C ASP A 90 -23.10 -2.21 -2.24
N ASN A 91 -23.52 -2.22 -3.51
CA ASN A 91 -22.72 -2.71 -4.64
C ASN A 91 -21.42 -1.90 -4.87
N TYR A 92 -21.41 -0.60 -4.54
CA TYR A 92 -20.25 0.26 -4.65
C TYR A 92 -19.23 0.01 -3.51
N THR A 93 -19.71 -0.23 -2.28
CA THR A 93 -18.87 -0.65 -1.15
C THR A 93 -18.15 -1.96 -1.47
N TYR A 94 -18.87 -2.95 -2.00
CA TYR A 94 -18.27 -4.22 -2.42
C TYR A 94 -17.19 -4.03 -3.50
N ALA A 95 -17.46 -3.19 -4.51
CA ALA A 95 -16.49 -2.90 -5.57
C ALA A 95 -15.21 -2.24 -5.03
N VAL A 96 -15.33 -1.30 -4.08
CA VAL A 96 -14.18 -0.66 -3.41
C VAL A 96 -13.38 -1.69 -2.62
N LEU A 97 -14.04 -2.53 -1.82
CA LEU A 97 -13.37 -3.58 -1.04
C LEU A 97 -12.62 -4.57 -1.97
N GLN A 98 -13.22 -4.97 -3.09
CA GLN A 98 -12.56 -5.81 -4.10
C GLN A 98 -11.34 -5.12 -4.73
N GLN A 99 -11.46 -3.85 -5.10
CA GLN A 99 -10.34 -3.09 -5.64
C GLN A 99 -9.19 -2.96 -4.64
N ARG A 100 -9.50 -2.78 -3.33
CA ARG A 100 -8.49 -2.78 -2.27
C ARG A 100 -7.83 -4.15 -2.12
N MET A 101 -8.60 -5.23 -2.13
CA MET A 101 -8.03 -6.59 -2.09
C MET A 101 -7.12 -6.89 -3.28
N ASP A 102 -7.44 -6.40 -4.48
CA ASP A 102 -6.60 -6.57 -5.66
C ASP A 102 -5.28 -5.79 -5.55
N ALA A 103 -5.34 -4.54 -5.05
CA ALA A 103 -4.14 -3.76 -4.75
C ALA A 103 -3.22 -4.44 -3.72
N GLU A 104 -3.81 -5.06 -2.69
CA GLU A 104 -3.06 -5.84 -1.69
C GLU A 104 -2.41 -7.10 -2.29
N LYS A 105 -3.09 -7.80 -3.22
CA LYS A 105 -2.48 -8.91 -3.97
C LYS A 105 -1.32 -8.44 -4.85
N ASN A 106 -1.43 -7.26 -5.46
CA ASN A 106 -0.33 -6.67 -6.22
C ASN A 106 0.87 -6.37 -5.30
N ILE A 107 0.64 -5.85 -4.10
CA ILE A 107 1.69 -5.66 -3.08
C ILE A 107 2.37 -6.99 -2.72
N LEU A 108 1.60 -8.07 -2.52
CA LEU A 108 2.17 -9.40 -2.27
C LEU A 108 3.04 -9.89 -3.44
N ALA A 109 2.62 -9.65 -4.68
CA ALA A 109 3.40 -10.00 -5.88
C ALA A 109 4.71 -9.18 -5.96
N LEU A 110 4.65 -7.88 -5.66
CA LEU A 110 5.83 -7.01 -5.60
C LEU A 110 6.79 -7.45 -4.49
N ILE A 111 6.28 -7.88 -3.33
CA ILE A 111 7.10 -8.45 -2.25
C ILE A 111 7.80 -9.73 -2.73
N ALA A 112 7.07 -10.63 -3.41
CA ALA A 112 7.67 -11.85 -3.94
C ALA A 112 8.78 -11.54 -4.95
N LYS A 113 8.57 -10.56 -5.84
CA LYS A 113 9.58 -10.05 -6.77
C LYS A 113 10.77 -9.40 -6.05
N ALA A 114 10.54 -8.63 -4.98
CA ALA A 114 11.63 -8.05 -4.21
C ALA A 114 12.49 -9.14 -3.54
N ARG A 115 11.87 -10.20 -3.00
CA ARG A 115 12.59 -11.34 -2.41
C ARG A 115 13.47 -12.07 -3.40
N THR A 116 13.05 -12.21 -4.67
CA THR A 116 13.90 -12.87 -5.67
C THR A 116 15.17 -12.08 -6.00
N HIS A 117 15.17 -10.77 -5.75
CA HIS A 117 16.31 -9.88 -5.98
C HIS A 117 17.08 -9.53 -4.70
N ASP A 118 16.58 -9.91 -3.51
CA ASP A 118 17.25 -9.69 -2.21
C ASP A 118 18.17 -10.88 -1.85
N GLU A 119 19.23 -11.08 -2.65
CA GLU A 119 20.16 -12.21 -2.49
C GLU A 119 20.82 -12.25 -1.09
N ASN A 120 20.93 -11.10 -0.42
CA ASN A 120 21.54 -10.96 0.90
C ASN A 120 20.52 -10.97 2.05
N ASN A 121 19.22 -11.18 1.77
CA ASN A 121 18.13 -11.17 2.76
C ASN A 121 18.13 -9.92 3.66
N THR A 122 18.59 -8.78 3.13
CA THR A 122 18.75 -7.53 3.89
C THR A 122 17.41 -6.89 4.26
N SER A 123 16.39 -7.17 3.46
CA SER A 123 15.05 -6.62 3.59
C SER A 123 14.04 -7.69 4.04
N GLU A 124 14.50 -8.90 4.40
CA GLU A 124 13.64 -10.04 4.70
C GLU A 124 12.62 -9.75 5.80
N GLU A 125 13.05 -9.14 6.92
CA GLU A 125 12.16 -8.80 8.03
C GLU A 125 11.08 -7.79 7.63
N LEU A 126 11.46 -6.75 6.89
CA LEU A 126 10.54 -5.73 6.38
C LEU A 126 9.53 -6.34 5.40
N LEU A 127 10.01 -7.17 4.47
CA LEU A 127 9.20 -7.87 3.49
C LEU A 127 8.27 -8.93 4.14
N ASN A 128 8.70 -9.57 5.23
CA ASN A 128 7.88 -10.49 6.02
C ASN A 128 6.75 -9.74 6.74
N ASN A 129 7.07 -8.62 7.41
CA ASN A 129 6.08 -7.82 8.13
C ASN A 129 5.05 -7.23 7.17
N LEU A 130 5.48 -6.69 6.01
CA LEU A 130 4.56 -6.15 5.02
C LEU A 130 3.70 -7.24 4.36
N HIS A 131 4.27 -8.43 4.12
CA HIS A 131 3.52 -9.58 3.60
C HIS A 131 2.43 -10.03 4.57
N ALA A 132 2.77 -10.15 5.87
CA ALA A 132 1.81 -10.48 6.91
C ALA A 132 0.73 -9.40 7.05
N HIS A 133 1.11 -8.12 6.97
CA HIS A 133 0.14 -7.02 7.00
C HIS A 133 -0.83 -7.08 5.80
N ALA A 134 -0.31 -7.21 4.58
CA ALA A 134 -1.13 -7.30 3.37
C ALA A 134 -2.07 -8.53 3.39
N GLY A 135 -1.57 -9.68 3.85
CA GLY A 135 -2.39 -10.89 4.03
C GLY A 135 -3.55 -10.68 5.01
N ASN A 136 -3.26 -10.16 6.21
CA ASN A 136 -4.29 -9.86 7.21
C ASN A 136 -5.32 -8.83 6.70
N THR A 137 -4.85 -7.84 5.93
CA THR A 137 -5.72 -6.84 5.31
C THR A 137 -6.69 -7.48 4.32
N ILE A 138 -6.22 -8.38 3.45
CA ILE A 138 -7.10 -9.11 2.52
C ILE A 138 -8.15 -9.93 3.28
N GLU A 139 -7.76 -10.65 4.33
CA GLU A 139 -8.70 -11.44 5.14
C GLU A 139 -9.79 -10.56 5.77
N LYS A 140 -9.41 -9.41 6.34
CA LYS A 140 -10.35 -8.44 6.91
C LYS A 140 -11.30 -7.87 5.86
N LEU A 141 -10.77 -7.43 4.72
CA LEU A 141 -11.57 -6.85 3.63
C LEU A 141 -12.53 -7.89 3.04
N SER A 142 -12.11 -9.15 2.92
CA SER A 142 -12.97 -10.25 2.48
C SER A 142 -14.12 -10.47 3.46
N ALA A 143 -13.83 -10.50 4.77
CA ALA A 143 -14.86 -10.64 5.78
C ALA A 143 -15.89 -9.49 5.73
N PHE A 144 -15.47 -8.25 5.47
CA PHE A 144 -16.40 -7.14 5.28
C PHE A 144 -17.23 -7.27 3.99
N ALA A 145 -16.63 -7.74 2.91
CA ALA A 145 -17.32 -7.98 1.65
C ALA A 145 -18.38 -9.09 1.79
N GLU A 146 -18.15 -10.12 2.62
CA GLU A 146 -19.12 -11.18 2.91
C GLU A 146 -20.28 -10.71 3.81
N LEU A 147 -20.04 -9.71 4.66
CA LEU A 147 -21.03 -9.15 5.59
C LEU A 147 -21.92 -8.05 4.96
N SER A 148 -21.54 -7.52 3.81
CA SER A 148 -22.34 -6.59 3.01
C SER A 148 -22.87 -7.31 1.76
N PRO A 149 -23.91 -8.16 1.89
CA PRO A 149 -24.50 -8.83 0.72
C PRO A 149 -25.19 -7.82 -0.20
N LEU A 150 -25.03 -8.06 -1.51
CA LEU A 150 -25.63 -7.36 -2.64
C LEU A 150 -27.15 -7.17 -2.53
#